data_AF-A0A318CR81-F1
#
_entry.id   AF-A0A318CR81-F1
#
_cell.length_a   1.000
_cell.length_b   1.000
_cell.length_c   1.000
_cell.angle_alpha   90.00
_cell.angle_beta   90.00
_cell.angle_gamma   90.00
#
_symmetry.space_group_name_H-M   'P 1'
#
loop_
_entity.id
_entity.type
_entity.pdbx_description
1 polymer ?
#
loop_
_entity_poly.entity_id
_entity_poly.type
_entity_poly.pdbx_seq_one_letter_code
_entity_poly.pdbx_strand_id
1 'polypeptide(L)'
;MSKILPVRVVLDTNILISSIFFSGPPAQILSHWRKRSFAAVISEPIILEYIRVVEEISQKFPLQPSGLYKNNLRLRGLYSDPGYPTLQSRLL
;
A
#
# COMPACT_ATOMS: atom_id res chain seq x y z
N MET A 1 -27.11 -8.22 -25.10
CA MET A 1 -26.13 -7.30 -24.48
C MET A 1 -24.86 -8.09 -24.19
N SER A 2 -23.72 -7.76 -24.82
CA SER A 2 -22.43 -8.36 -24.45
C SER A 2 -21.93 -7.70 -23.15
N LYS A 3 -21.60 -8.51 -22.15
CA LYS A 3 -21.07 -8.03 -20.86
C LYS A 3 -19.59 -7.69 -21.04
N ILE A 4 -19.23 -6.42 -20.94
CA ILE A 4 -17.81 -6.02 -20.93
C ILE A 4 -17.21 -6.46 -19.60
N LEU A 5 -16.19 -7.30 -19.65
CA LEU A 5 -15.46 -7.71 -18.46
C LEU A 5 -14.48 -6.61 -18.03
N PRO A 6 -14.34 -6.34 -16.73
CA PRO A 6 -13.40 -5.34 -16.25
C PRO A 6 -11.96 -5.77 -16.54
N VAL A 7 -11.09 -4.79 -16.82
CA VAL A 7 -9.64 -5.02 -16.89
C VAL A 7 -9.16 -5.60 -15.56
N ARG A 8 -8.40 -6.69 -15.61
CA ARG A 8 -7.84 -7.35 -14.43
C ARG A 8 -6.40 -6.91 -14.26
N VAL A 9 -6.04 -6.44 -13.07
CA VAL A 9 -4.71 -5.88 -12.78
C VAL A 9 -4.12 -6.60 -11.58
N VAL A 10 -2.93 -7.16 -11.74
CA VAL A 10 -2.13 -7.66 -10.62
C VAL A 10 -1.43 -6.47 -9.98
N LEU A 11 -1.66 -6.27 -8.68
CA LEU A 11 -0.96 -5.23 -7.92
C LEU A 11 0.25 -5.86 -7.24
N ASP A 12 1.43 -5.34 -7.56
CA ASP A 12 2.66 -5.70 -6.87
C ASP A 12 2.62 -5.30 -5.39
N THR A 13 3.34 -6.02 -4.54
CA THR A 13 3.45 -5.75 -3.10
C THR A 13 3.92 -4.31 -2.84
N ASN A 14 4.88 -3.82 -3.60
CA ASN A 14 5.40 -2.46 -3.45
C ASN A 14 4.34 -1.41 -3.77
N ILE A 15 3.54 -1.65 -4.82
CA ILE A 15 2.43 -0.76 -5.16
C ILE A 15 1.37 -0.82 -4.07
N LEU A 16 1.02 -1.98 -3.54
CA LEU A 16 0.03 -2.11 -2.49
C LEU A 16 0.46 -1.38 -1.20
N ILE A 17 1.69 -1.62 -0.74
CA ILE A 17 2.27 -0.98 0.45
C ILE A 17 2.39 0.53 0.22
N SER A 18 2.96 0.97 -0.91
CA SER A 18 3.10 2.40 -1.21
C SER A 18 1.75 3.11 -1.29
N SER A 19 0.74 2.47 -1.87
CA SER A 19 -0.60 3.06 -2.00
C SER A 19 -1.30 3.23 -0.65
N ILE A 20 -1.06 2.33 0.31
CA ILE A 20 -1.64 2.39 1.66
C ILE A 20 -0.94 3.46 2.52
N PHE A 21 0.39 3.51 2.50
CA PHE A 21 1.16 4.33 3.45
C PHE A 21 1.57 5.70 2.92
N PHE A 22 1.59 5.93 1.61
CA PHE A 22 2.10 7.16 1.00
C PHE A 22 1.01 7.87 0.18
N SER A 23 1.09 9.20 0.11
CA SER A 23 0.34 9.99 -0.87
C SER A 23 1.05 10.02 -2.24
N GLY A 24 0.34 10.42 -3.29
CA GLY A 24 0.91 10.57 -4.64
C GLY A 24 0.39 9.54 -5.64
N PRO A 25 1.12 9.27 -6.73
CA PRO A 25 0.66 8.37 -7.81
C PRO A 25 0.19 6.98 -7.33
N PRO A 26 0.86 6.28 -6.39
CA PRO A 26 0.37 5.00 -5.86
C PRO A 26 -1.01 5.11 -5.20
N ALA A 27 -1.25 6.14 -4.38
CA ALA A 27 -2.57 6.34 -3.75
C ALA A 27 -3.70 6.54 -4.78
N GLN A 28 -3.39 7.04 -5.98
CA GLN A 28 -4.37 7.15 -7.06
C GLN A 28 -4.80 5.77 -7.58
N ILE A 29 -3.91 4.77 -7.59
CA ILE A 29 -4.22 3.39 -7.98
C ILE A 29 -5.31 2.80 -7.07
N LEU A 30 -5.18 2.99 -5.74
CA LEU A 30 -6.22 2.63 -4.77
C LEU A 30 -7.56 3.34 -5.03
N SER A 31 -7.50 4.63 -5.39
CA SER A 31 -8.70 5.41 -5.74
C SER A 31 -9.41 4.84 -6.97
N HIS A 32 -8.66 4.48 -8.02
CA HIS A 32 -9.19 3.86 -9.24
C HIS A 32 -9.75 2.46 -8.98
N TRP A 33 -9.07 1.65 -8.15
CA TRP A 33 -9.60 0.36 -7.74
C TRP A 33 -10.92 0.51 -6.98
N ARG A 34 -11.00 1.44 -6.02
CA ARG A 34 -12.23 1.73 -5.24
C ARG A 34 -13.38 2.22 -6.12
N LYS A 35 -13.06 2.96 -7.19
CA LYS A 35 -14.02 3.42 -8.21
C LYS A 35 -14.40 2.32 -9.23
N ARG A 36 -13.90 1.09 -9.05
CA ARG A 36 -14.11 -0.06 -9.95
C ARG A 36 -13.64 0.21 -11.39
N SER A 37 -12.63 1.05 -11.58
CA SER A 37 -12.00 1.27 -12.89
C SER A 37 -11.27 0.02 -13.40
N PHE A 38 -10.91 -0.90 -12.50
CA PHE A 38 -10.36 -2.21 -12.81
C PHE A 38 -10.68 -3.19 -11.67
N ALA A 39 -10.50 -4.49 -11.94
CA ALA A 39 -10.54 -5.55 -10.93
C ALA A 39 -9.12 -5.87 -10.47
N ALA A 40 -8.77 -5.51 -9.24
CA ALA A 40 -7.52 -5.96 -8.63
C ALA A 40 -7.58 -7.48 -8.43
N VAL A 41 -6.52 -8.16 -8.85
CA VAL A 41 -6.33 -9.59 -8.65
C VAL A 41 -5.03 -9.81 -7.90
N ILE A 42 -5.01 -10.85 -7.07
CA ILE A 42 -3.88 -11.15 -6.21
C ILE A 42 -3.56 -12.65 -6.30
N SER A 43 -2.28 -12.97 -6.17
CA SER A 43 -1.79 -14.34 -6.06
C SER A 43 -1.29 -14.61 -4.64
N GLU A 44 -1.21 -15.88 -4.25
CA GLU A 44 -0.70 -16.28 -2.95
C GLU A 44 0.72 -15.72 -2.65
N PRO A 45 1.69 -15.75 -3.59
CA PRO A 45 3.01 -15.15 -3.34
C PRO A 45 2.95 -13.66 -2.96
N ILE A 46 2.07 -12.88 -3.58
CA ILE A 46 1.90 -11.45 -3.28
C ILE A 46 1.31 -11.26 -1.86
N ILE A 47 0.38 -12.13 -1.45
CA ILE A 47 -0.18 -12.10 -0.09
C ILE A 47 0.91 -12.39 0.94
N LEU A 48 1.72 -13.43 0.72
CA LEU A 48 2.79 -13.82 1.64
C LEU A 48 3.84 -12.72 1.77
N GLU A 49 4.22 -12.10 0.66
CA GLU A 49 5.16 -10.99 0.69
C GLU A 49 4.60 -9.77 1.41
N TYR A 50 3.32 -9.42 1.15
CA TYR A 50 2.64 -8.34 1.85
C TYR A 50 2.67 -8.55 3.37
N ILE A 51 2.33 -9.75 3.84
CA ILE A 51 2.35 -10.08 5.28
C ILE A 51 3.75 -9.88 5.86
N ARG A 52 4.78 -10.46 5.24
CA ARG A 52 6.18 -10.31 5.67
C ARG A 52 6.59 -8.84 5.75
N VAL A 53 6.28 -8.05 4.72
CA VAL A 53 6.65 -6.62 4.66
C VAL A 53 5.93 -5.82 5.74
N VAL A 54 4.64 -6.08 5.99
CA VAL A 54 3.89 -5.40 7.05
C VAL A 54 4.42 -5.78 8.43
N GLU A 55 4.79 -7.02 8.67
CA GLU A 55 5.41 -7.46 9.93
C GLU A 55 6.74 -6.76 10.17
N GLU A 56 7.62 -6.72 9.16
CA GLU A 56 8.89 -6.00 9.24
C GLU A 56 8.71 -4.50 9.51
N ILE A 57 7.74 -3.87 8.85
CA ILE A 57 7.37 -2.47 9.09
C ILE A 57 6.88 -2.30 10.52
N SER A 58 6.02 -3.19 11.01
CA SER A 58 5.43 -3.09 12.35
C SER A 58 6.46 -3.29 13.47
N GLN A 59 7.48 -4.12 13.24
CA GLN A 59 8.61 -4.26 14.16
C GLN A 59 9.50 -3.02 14.19
N LYS A 60 9.78 -2.43 13.01
CA LYS A 60 10.59 -1.21 12.90
C LYS A 60 9.86 0.03 13.42
N PHE A 61 8.53 0.05 13.31
CA PHE A 61 7.68 1.16 13.71
C PHE A 61 6.52 0.67 14.60
N PRO A 62 6.78 0.38 15.89
CA PRO A 62 5.75 -0.09 16.80
C PRO A 62 4.64 0.96 16.93
N LEU A 63 3.41 0.57 16.62
CA LEU A 63 2.24 1.40 16.84
C LEU A 63 2.02 1.55 18.35
N GLN A 64 2.35 2.71 18.92
CA GLN A 64 2.07 3.00 20.31
C GLN A 64 0.53 2.95 20.56
N PRO A 65 0.03 2.21 21.56
CA PRO A 65 -1.41 1.92 21.71
C PRO A 65 -2.33 3.13 21.93
N SER A 66 -1.81 4.31 22.27
CA SER A 66 -2.60 5.44 22.77
C SER A 66 -3.24 6.35 21.71
N GLY A 67 -3.33 5.96 20.43
CA GLY A 67 -3.80 6.88 19.38
C GLY A 67 -4.49 6.27 18.16
N LEU A 68 -4.94 5.01 18.21
CA LEU A 68 -5.38 4.25 17.03
C LEU A 68 -6.67 4.71 16.34
N TYR A 69 -7.33 5.77 16.82
CA TYR A 69 -8.51 6.34 16.14
C TYR A 69 -8.33 7.78 15.62
N LYS A 70 -7.15 8.41 15.78
CA LYS A 70 -6.95 9.79 15.29
C LYS A 70 -5.87 9.97 14.23
N ASN A 71 -4.98 9.00 13.99
CA ASN A 71 -3.75 9.29 13.25
C ASN A 71 -3.43 8.30 12.12
N ASN A 72 -4.23 8.32 11.05
CA ASN A 72 -3.71 7.97 9.72
C ASN A 72 -2.64 8.98 9.22
N LEU A 73 -2.41 10.07 9.97
CA LEU A 73 -1.45 11.13 9.65
C LEU A 73 -0.02 10.86 10.19
N ARG A 74 0.17 10.06 11.25
CA ARG A 74 1.52 9.83 11.81
C ARG A 74 2.38 8.89 10.98
N LEU A 75 1.80 7.81 10.44
CA LEU A 75 2.52 6.94 9.50
C LEU A 75 2.80 7.69 8.19
N ARG A 76 1.84 8.46 7.66
CA ARG A 76 2.08 9.35 6.52
C ARG A 76 3.24 10.32 6.77
N GLY A 77 3.35 10.90 7.98
CA GLY A 77 4.42 11.82 8.34
C GLY A 77 5.80 11.16 8.47
N LEU A 78 5.89 9.98 9.10
CA LEU A 78 7.14 9.24 9.26
C LEU A 78 7.73 8.75 7.93
N TYR A 79 6.86 8.46 6.96
CA TYR A 79 7.24 8.01 5.61
C TYR A 79 7.36 9.16 4.59
N SER A 80 7.11 10.40 5.01
CA SER A 80 7.34 11.63 4.21
C SER A 80 8.53 12.44 4.73
N ASP A 81 9.27 11.92 5.72
CA ASP A 81 10.49 12.53 6.23
C ASP A 81 11.60 12.43 5.17
N PRO A 82 12.20 13.55 4.71
CA PRO A 82 13.29 13.55 3.73
C PRO A 82 14.55 12.82 4.21
N GLY A 83 14.67 12.49 5.50
CA GLY A 83 15.70 11.60 6.05
C GLY A 83 15.40 10.11 5.92
N TYR A 84 14.20 9.71 5.51
CA TYR A 84 13.83 8.31 5.28
C TYR A 84 13.95 7.95 3.80
N PRO A 85 14.74 6.90 3.47
CA PRO A 85 14.76 6.39 2.10
C PRO A 85 13.35 5.90 1.79
N THR A 86 12.73 6.42 0.72
CA THR A 86 11.50 5.84 0.18
C THR A 86 11.71 4.34 0.00
N LEU A 87 10.71 3.48 0.24
CA LEU A 87 10.87 2.03 0.05
C LEU A 87 11.41 1.68 -1.36
N GLN A 88 11.22 2.56 -2.35
CA GLN A 88 11.84 2.52 -3.67
C GLN A 88 13.37 2.45 -3.65
N SER A 89 14.04 3.10 -2.71
CA SER A 89 15.50 3.14 -2.59
C SER A 89 16.12 1.98 -1.80
N ARG A 90 15.28 1.12 -1.20
CA ARG A 90 15.73 -0.07 -0.43
C ARG A 90 15.40 -1.41 -1.09
N LEU A 91 14.63 -1.39 -2.18
CA LEU A 91 14.18 -2.59 -2.90
C LEU A 91 14.68 -2.64 -4.36
N LEU A 92 15.60 -1.74 -4.73
CA LEU A 92 16.47 -1.79 -5.90
C LEU A 92 17.91 -2.00 -5.41
#